data_AF-A0A7J4V922-F1
#
_entry.id   AF-A0A7J4V922-F1
#
_cell.length_a   1.000
_cell.length_b   1.000
_cell.length_c   1.000
_cell.angle_alpha   90.00
_cell.angle_beta   90.00
_cell.angle_gamma   90.00
#
_symmetry.space_group_name_H-M   'P 1'
#
loop_
_entity.id
_entity.type
_entity.pdbx_description
1 polymer ?
#
loop_
_entity_poly.entity_id
_entity_poly.type
_entity_poly.pdbx_seq_one_letter_code
_entity_poly.pdbx_strand_id
1 'polypeptide(L)'
;GSDLKEFLDSRQQARKQSLKPHEFFCCKCRSPRAAWENIADLHILNNIKVKISGLCAICETRVHKLGTVKKIPQYEEIFKIQARLEQHISDGADPRVMCDMKEL
;
A
#
# COMPACT_ATOMS: atom_id res chain seq x y z
N GLY A 1 -5.31 28.92 -17.92
CA GLY A 1 -4.76 27.63 -17.47
C GLY A 1 -4.70 27.48 -15.95
N SER A 2 -4.59 28.57 -15.20
CA SER A 2 -4.58 28.63 -13.73
C SER A 2 -5.89 28.16 -13.09
N ASP A 3 -7.03 28.57 -13.64
CA ASP A 3 -8.37 28.26 -13.10
C ASP A 3 -8.65 26.74 -13.00
N LEU A 4 -8.28 25.99 -14.04
CA LEU A 4 -8.38 24.54 -14.05
C LEU A 4 -7.46 23.89 -13.01
N LYS A 5 -6.29 24.48 -12.77
CA LYS A 5 -5.34 23.98 -11.77
C LYS A 5 -5.89 24.16 -10.36
N GLU A 6 -6.47 25.31 -10.04
CA GLU A 6 -7.09 25.57 -8.74
C GLU A 6 -8.34 24.71 -8.49
N PHE A 7 -9.16 24.49 -9.52
CA PHE A 7 -10.30 23.58 -9.44
C PHE A 7 -9.86 22.13 -9.16
N LEU A 8 -8.77 21.67 -9.79
CA LEU A 8 -8.23 20.34 -9.55
C LEU A 8 -7.54 20.23 -8.19
N ASP A 9 -6.85 21.28 -7.73
CA ASP A 9 -6.17 21.29 -6.43
C ASP A 9 -7.20 21.26 -5.29
N SER A 10 -8.21 22.12 -5.33
CA SER A 10 -9.29 22.16 -4.34
C SER A 10 -10.03 20.81 -4.23
N ARG A 11 -10.33 20.15 -5.35
CA ARG A 11 -10.94 18.81 -5.35
C ARG A 11 -10.00 17.73 -4.81
N GLN A 12 -8.70 17.82 -5.08
CA GLN A 12 -7.73 16.88 -4.52
C GLN A 12 -7.57 17.07 -3.01
N GLN A 13 -7.50 18.32 -2.54
CA GLN A 13 -7.41 18.62 -1.11
C GLN A 13 -8.64 18.14 -0.36
N ALA A 14 -9.85 18.36 -0.89
CA ALA A 14 -11.08 17.84 -0.29
C ALA A 14 -11.12 16.29 -0.20
N ARG A 15 -10.41 15.59 -1.09
CA ARG A 15 -10.34 14.11 -1.08
C ARG A 15 -9.21 13.56 -0.22
N LYS A 16 -8.19 14.38 0.13
CA LYS A 16 -7.11 13.96 1.01
C LYS A 16 -7.69 13.77 2.40
N GLN A 17 -7.63 12.54 2.89
CA GLN A 17 -8.01 12.21 4.25
C GLN A 17 -6.76 12.18 5.11
N SER A 18 -6.80 12.85 6.25
CA SER A 18 -5.73 12.76 7.25
C SER A 18 -5.72 11.34 7.80
N LEU A 19 -4.62 10.63 7.59
CA LEU A 19 -4.41 9.29 8.14
C LEU A 19 -3.49 9.39 9.34
N LYS A 20 -3.92 8.85 10.47
CA LYS A 20 -3.01 8.67 11.60
C LYS A 20 -1.96 7.60 11.28
N PRO A 21 -0.80 7.60 11.97
CA PRO A 21 0.23 6.59 11.74
C PRO A 21 -0.26 5.15 11.97
N HIS A 22 -1.26 4.94 12.84
CA HIS A 22 -1.91 3.65 13.10
C HIS A 22 -3.09 3.31 12.17
N GLU A 23 -3.45 4.21 11.25
CA GLU A 23 -4.59 4.00 10.35
C GLU A 23 -4.13 3.64 8.93
N PHE A 24 -4.98 2.87 8.27
CA PHE A 24 -4.91 2.52 6.85
C PHE A 24 -6.09 3.10 6.11
N PHE A 25 -5.89 3.44 4.85
CA PHE A 25 -6.99 3.88 4.00
C PHE A 25 -7.62 2.67 3.36
N CYS A 26 -8.87 2.38 3.71
CA CYS A 26 -9.60 1.29 3.08
C CYS A 26 -10.24 1.78 1.79
N CYS A 27 -9.84 1.25 0.64
CA CYS A 27 -10.43 1.61 -0.66
C CYS A 27 -11.91 1.24 -0.79
N LYS A 28 -12.35 0.19 -0.07
CA LYS A 28 -13.75 -0.27 -0.06
C LYS A 28 -14.63 0.61 0.83
N CYS A 29 -14.17 0.95 2.03
CA CYS A 29 -14.88 1.87 2.94
C CYS A 29 -14.68 3.35 2.59
N ARG A 30 -13.68 3.68 1.76
CA ARG A 30 -13.23 5.04 1.42
C ARG A 30 -12.99 5.93 2.65
N SER A 31 -12.47 5.33 3.72
CA SER A 31 -12.23 6.01 5.00
C SER A 31 -10.96 5.48 5.67
N PRO A 32 -10.30 6.28 6.53
CA PRO A 32 -9.27 5.80 7.43
C PRO A 32 -9.85 4.77 8.40
N ARG A 33 -9.22 3.61 8.50
CA ARG A 33 -9.62 2.49 9.35
C ARG A 33 -8.40 1.85 9.99
N ALA A 34 -8.58 1.33 11.21
CA ALA A 34 -7.57 0.51 11.85
C ALA A 34 -7.46 -0.86 11.15
N ALA A 35 -6.27 -1.45 11.26
CA ALA A 35 -6.10 -2.85 10.89
C ALA A 35 -6.80 -3.76 11.91
N TRP A 36 -7.30 -4.90 11.45
CA TRP A 36 -7.92 -5.92 12.29
C TRP A 36 -6.93 -6.36 13.37
N GLU A 37 -7.31 -6.16 14.63
CA GLU A 37 -6.48 -6.39 15.83
C GLU A 37 -5.09 -5.70 15.82
N ASN A 38 -4.92 -4.62 15.04
CA ASN A 38 -3.63 -3.99 14.76
C ASN A 38 -2.57 -4.95 14.18
N ILE A 39 -3.02 -6.02 13.53
CA ILE A 39 -2.15 -6.99 12.88
C ILE A 39 -1.77 -6.46 11.50
N ALA A 40 -0.47 -6.45 11.21
CA ALA A 40 0.05 -6.05 9.91
C ALA A 40 1.25 -6.89 9.48
N ASP A 41 1.43 -7.03 8.18
CA ASP A 41 2.59 -7.62 7.54
C ASP A 41 3.52 -6.51 7.04
N LEU A 42 4.82 -6.63 7.30
CA LEU A 42 5.84 -5.76 6.69
C LEU A 42 6.48 -6.44 5.50
N HIS A 43 6.45 -5.75 4.37
CA HIS A 43 7.13 -6.12 3.15
C HIS A 43 8.21 -5.09 2.83
N ILE A 44 9.48 -5.44 2.96
CA ILE A 44 10.57 -4.53 2.58
C ILE A 44 10.66 -4.56 1.06
N LEU A 45 10.39 -3.41 0.43
CA LEU A 45 10.43 -3.27 -1.03
C LEU A 45 11.83 -2.91 -1.52
N ASN A 46 12.52 -2.03 -0.77
CA ASN A 46 13.86 -1.53 -1.06
C ASN A 46 14.50 -1.05 0.25
N ASN A 47 15.79 -0.71 0.24
CA ASN A 47 16.52 -0.17 1.41
C ASN A 47 15.89 1.09 2.06
N ILE A 48 14.99 1.77 1.34
CA ILE A 48 14.33 3.00 1.81
C ILE A 48 12.84 2.78 2.07
N LYS A 49 12.18 1.90 1.31
CA LYS A 49 10.71 1.79 1.28
C LYS A 49 10.25 0.45 1.84
N VAL A 50 9.25 0.50 2.71
CA VAL A 50 8.56 -0.66 3.25
C VAL A 50 7.07 -0.54 2.94
N LYS A 51 6.43 -1.64 2.56
CA LYS A 51 4.99 -1.76 2.38
C LYS A 51 4.42 -2.49 3.59
N ILE A 52 3.46 -1.86 4.24
CA ILE A 52 2.73 -2.43 5.36
C ILE A 52 1.38 -2.91 4.80
N SER A 53 1.05 -4.19 4.98
CA SER A 53 -0.23 -4.77 4.58
C SER A 53 -1.02 -5.17 5.81
N GLY A 54 -2.35 -5.10 5.76
CA GLY A 54 -3.20 -5.59 6.83
C GLY A 54 -4.61 -5.85 6.33
N LEU A 55 -5.51 -6.21 7.24
CA LEU A 55 -6.94 -6.36 6.94
C LEU A 55 -7.73 -5.23 7.57
N CYS A 56 -8.71 -4.69 6.87
CA CYS A 56 -9.62 -3.69 7.44
C CYS A 56 -10.49 -4.32 8.53
N ALA A 57 -10.59 -3.70 9.70
CA ALA A 57 -11.38 -4.23 10.82
C ALA A 57 -12.91 -4.32 10.56
N ILE A 58 -13.43 -3.70 9.49
CA ILE A 58 -14.88 -3.67 9.19
C ILE A 58 -15.23 -4.55 8.00
N CYS A 59 -14.47 -4.44 6.91
CA CYS A 59 -14.80 -5.09 5.64
C CYS A 59 -13.83 -6.19 5.25
N GLU A 60 -12.87 -6.49 6.14
CA GLU A 60 -11.85 -7.55 6.02
C GLU A 60 -11.05 -7.48 4.72
N THR A 61 -11.14 -6.36 4.01
CA THR A 61 -10.48 -6.15 2.75
C THR A 61 -9.02 -5.83 3.03
N ARG A 62 -8.14 -6.37 2.21
CA ARG A 62 -6.71 -6.11 2.31
C ARG A 62 -6.44 -4.63 2.09
N VAL A 63 -5.77 -4.02 3.05
CA VAL A 63 -5.35 -2.62 3.02
C VAL A 63 -3.84 -2.56 3.00
N HIS A 64 -3.32 -1.53 2.34
CA HIS A 64 -1.88 -1.34 2.17
C HIS A 64 -1.50 0.09 2.51
N LYS A 65 -0.33 0.26 3.10
CA LYS A 65 0.29 1.56 3.40
C LYS A 65 1.75 1.50 3.02
N LEU A 66 2.25 2.57 2.43
CA LEU A 66 3.68 2.74 2.17
C LEU A 66 4.30 3.51 3.32
N GLY A 67 5.42 3.00 3.81
CA GLY A 67 6.25 3.60 4.83
C GLY A 67 7.72 3.63 4.41
N THR A 68 8.54 4.12 5.31
CA THR A 68 10.00 4.18 5.15
C THR A 68 10.65 3.17 6.09
N VAL A 69 11.73 2.53 5.64
CA VAL A 69 12.48 1.53 6.43
C VAL A 69 12.96 2.10 7.77
N LYS A 70 13.38 3.37 7.80
CA LYS A 70 13.76 4.08 9.04
C LYS A 70 12.65 4.15 10.11
N LYS A 71 11.39 4.01 9.70
CA LYS A 71 10.21 4.06 10.59
C LYS A 71 9.69 2.67 10.98
N ILE A 72 10.35 1.59 10.54
CA ILE A 72 10.03 0.22 10.98
C ILE A 72 9.89 0.10 12.49
N PRO A 73 10.83 0.59 13.34
CA PRO A 73 10.67 0.46 14.79
C PRO A 73 9.40 1.13 15.31
N GLN A 74 9.02 2.28 14.75
CA GLN A 74 7.76 2.96 15.11
C GLN A 74 6.54 2.14 14.70
N TYR A 75 6.61 1.43 13.57
CA TYR A 75 5.52 0.56 13.13
C TYR A 75 5.43 -0.73 13.97
N GLU A 76 6.56 -1.23 14.50
CA GLU A 76 6.59 -2.39 15.41
C GLU A 76 5.98 -2.11 16.78
N GLU A 77 6.07 -0.87 17.26
CA GLU A 77 5.39 -0.46 18.51
C GLU A 77 3.88 -0.29 18.32
N ILE A 78 3.46 0.15 17.12
CA ILE A 78 2.06 0.46 16.82
C ILE A 78 1.29 -0.79 16.37
N PHE A 79 1.91 -1.64 15.55
CA PHE A 79 1.28 -2.80 14.93
C PHE A 79 1.91 -4.09 15.43
N LYS A 80 1.06 -5.11 15.64
CA LYS A 80 1.51 -6.48 15.89
C LYS A 80 1.96 -7.09 14.56
N ILE A 81 3.28 -7.14 14.35
CA ILE A 81 3.85 -7.59 13.08
C ILE A 81 3.88 -9.11 13.05
N GLN A 82 3.08 -9.72 12.18
CA GLN A 82 3.01 -11.18 12.07
C GLN A 82 4.08 -11.74 11.12
N ALA A 83 4.32 -11.06 10.00
CA ALA A 83 5.28 -11.51 9.01
C ALA A 83 6.15 -10.36 8.51
N ARG A 84 7.46 -10.63 8.39
CA ARG A 84 8.42 -9.76 7.69
C ARG A 84 8.85 -10.50 6.43
N LEU A 85 8.39 -10.04 5.27
CA LEU A 85 8.78 -10.58 3.98
C LEU A 85 9.71 -9.59 3.28
N GLU A 86 10.89 -10.08 2.89
CA GLU A 86 11.74 -9.37 1.94
C GLU A 86 11.29 -9.79 0.55
N GLN A 87 10.81 -8.85 -0.28
CA GLN A 87 10.58 -9.16 -1.68
C GLN A 87 11.94 -9.19 -2.37
N HIS A 88 12.60 -10.34 -2.32
CA HIS A 88 13.56 -10.65 -3.37
C HIS A 88 12.73 -10.76 -4.65
N ILE A 89 12.90 -9.82 -5.58
CA ILE A 89 12.44 -10.03 -6.94
C ILE A 89 13.38 -11.12 -7.48
N SER A 90 13.07 -12.38 -7.21
CA SER A 90 13.63 -13.48 -8.00
C SER A 90 13.06 -13.27 -9.39
N ASP A 91 13.88 -12.69 -10.25
CA ASP A 91 13.65 -12.50 -11.68
C ASP A 91 13.11 -13.81 -12.25
N GLY A 92 11.78 -13.87 -12.41
CA GLY A 92 11.12 -14.94 -13.12
C GLY A 92 11.30 -14.64 -14.59
N ALA A 93 12.41 -15.10 -15.17
CA ALA A 93 12.60 -15.12 -16.61
C ALA A 93 11.55 -16.04 -17.25
N ASP A 94 10.37 -15.50 -17.55
CA ASP A 94 9.49 -16.03 -18.59
C ASP A 94 8.89 -14.85 -19.37
N PRO A 95 9.63 -14.33 -20.37
CA PRO A 95 9.03 -13.53 -21.41
C PRO A 95 8.31 -14.47 -22.39
N ARG A 96 7.12 -14.96 -22.05
CA ARG A 96 6.14 -15.49 -23.03
C ARG A 96 5.63 -14.34 -23.88
N VAL A 97 6.49 -13.87 -24.79
CA VAL A 97 6.17 -12.92 -25.84
C VAL A 97 5.71 -13.73 -27.05
N MET A 98 4.42 -13.66 -27.37
CA MET A 98 3.77 -14.02 -28.65
C MET A 98 4.22 -15.33 -29.33
N CYS A 99 3.59 -16.46 -28.99
CA CYS A 99 3.42 -17.57 -29.93
C CYS A 99 2.15 -17.35 -30.76
N ASP A 100 2.18 -16.47 -31.75
CA ASP A 100 1.16 -16.42 -32.82
C ASP A 100 1.82 -15.99 -34.14
N MET A 101 2.76 -16.81 -34.63
CA MET A 101 3.08 -16.86 -36.06
C MET A 101 2.54 -18.19 -36.58
N LYS A 102 1.29 -18.18 -37.09
CA LYS A 102 0.78 -19.24 -37.95
C LYS A 102 1.45 -19.09 -39.31
N GLU A 103 2.41 -19.94 -39.61
CA GLU A 103 2.73 -20.29 -40.99
C GLU A 103 1.68 -21.29 -41.49
N LEU A 104 0.90 -20.89 -42.50
CA LEU A 104 0.37 -21.71 -43.59
C LEU A 104 -0.50 -20.85 -44.52
#